data_AF-A0AA86Q617-F1
#
_entry.id   AF-A0AA86Q617-F1
#
_cell.length_a   1.000
_cell.length_b   1.000
_cell.length_c   1.000
_cell.angle_alpha   90.00
_cell.angle_beta   90.00
_cell.angle_gamma   90.00
#
_symmetry.space_group_name_H-M   'P 1'
#
loop_
_entity.id
_entity.type
_entity.pdbx_description
1 polymer ?
#
loop_
_entity_poly.entity_id
_entity_poly.type
_entity_poly.pdbx_seq_one_letter_code
_entity_poly.pdbx_strand_id
1 'polypeptide(L)'
;MYGSELRQQLKAYTAENATTLGYQRARQEMYGYIYNDPKDTAVYCIYTGFRMDCRYDWMDENCNSDLNCEHTVPQSFFEKKDPMISDMHHLRPTWHSVNSARSDYPFKTVVENEIDEYWGNNRTHQTKKPKDVENWSALHKAKSFMPREIQRGDTARAVAYFYCRYPTQAGEIYKTFLNVDDMIDWDEAHAPTDLQYAQYLRVVEIQGNRNPFQEERGLVARAYCDLSKKYPCSNYK
;
A
#
# COMPACT_ATOMS: atom_id res chain seq x y z
N MET A 1 -13.62 10.90 -19.18
CA MET A 1 -13.87 9.46 -18.91
C MET A 1 -13.77 9.23 -17.42
N TYR A 2 -14.57 8.33 -16.88
CA TYR A 2 -14.68 8.07 -15.44
C TYR A 2 -15.14 6.63 -15.19
N GLY A 3 -15.00 6.16 -13.95
CA GLY A 3 -15.43 4.82 -13.54
C GLY A 3 -14.77 3.68 -14.31
N SER A 4 -15.54 2.64 -14.62
CA SER A 4 -15.05 1.43 -15.31
C SER A 4 -14.36 1.69 -16.64
N GLU A 5 -14.87 2.63 -17.45
CA GLU A 5 -14.26 3.02 -18.73
C GLU A 5 -12.86 3.61 -18.52
N LEU A 6 -12.71 4.49 -17.54
CA LEU A 6 -11.40 5.05 -17.19
C LEU A 6 -10.45 3.96 -16.68
N ARG A 7 -10.91 3.05 -15.79
CA ARG A 7 -10.08 1.93 -15.32
C ARG A 7 -9.63 1.02 -16.46
N GLN A 8 -10.47 0.80 -17.47
CA GLN A 8 -10.10 0.00 -18.64
C GLN A 8 -8.94 0.63 -19.41
N GLN A 9 -8.91 1.95 -19.55
CA GLN A 9 -7.80 2.65 -20.19
C GLN A 9 -6.54 2.69 -19.32
N LEU A 10 -6.70 2.99 -18.02
CA LEU A 10 -5.59 3.00 -17.07
C LEU A 10 -4.93 1.62 -16.95
N LYS A 11 -5.65 0.51 -17.20
CA LYS A 11 -5.07 -0.83 -17.24
C LYS A 11 -3.99 -0.97 -18.32
N ALA A 12 -4.18 -0.35 -19.48
CA ALA A 12 -3.17 -0.34 -20.55
C ALA A 12 -1.98 0.56 -20.17
N TYR A 13 -2.25 1.73 -19.61
CA TYR A 13 -1.21 2.66 -19.14
C TYR A 13 -0.31 2.04 -18.05
N THR A 14 -0.93 1.38 -17.06
CA THR A 14 -0.20 0.68 -15.98
C THR A 14 0.59 -0.54 -16.48
N ALA A 15 0.36 -0.99 -17.72
CA ALA A 15 1.09 -2.06 -18.39
C ALA A 15 2.34 -1.60 -19.11
N GLU A 16 2.39 -0.33 -19.47
CA GLU A 16 3.35 0.19 -20.43
C GLU A 16 4.77 0.06 -19.88
N ASN A 17 5.66 -0.52 -20.67
CA ASN A 17 7.07 -0.76 -20.32
C ASN A 17 7.31 -1.61 -19.06
N ALA A 18 6.27 -2.32 -18.57
CA ALA A 18 6.38 -3.12 -17.35
C ALA A 18 7.39 -4.27 -17.49
N THR A 19 8.34 -4.33 -16.57
CA THR A 19 9.32 -5.41 -16.43
C THR A 19 9.07 -6.19 -15.14
N THR A 20 9.06 -7.52 -15.24
CA THR A 20 8.95 -8.42 -14.08
C THR A 20 10.33 -8.87 -13.64
N LEU A 21 10.72 -8.57 -12.41
CA LEU A 21 12.05 -8.91 -11.87
C LEU A 21 12.08 -10.27 -11.16
N GLY A 22 10.91 -10.83 -10.86
CA GLY A 22 10.77 -11.96 -9.94
C GLY A 22 10.85 -11.53 -8.48
N TYR A 23 10.26 -12.33 -7.59
CA TYR A 23 10.00 -11.91 -6.21
C TYR A 23 11.27 -11.60 -5.40
N GLN A 24 12.31 -12.41 -5.54
CA GLN A 24 13.58 -12.19 -4.84
C GLN A 24 14.20 -10.84 -5.21
N ARG A 25 14.31 -10.54 -6.51
CA ARG A 25 14.91 -9.29 -6.97
C ARG A 25 14.07 -8.08 -6.57
N ALA A 26 12.74 -8.18 -6.67
CA ALA A 26 11.84 -7.12 -6.21
C ALA A 26 12.07 -6.77 -4.73
N ARG A 27 12.28 -7.77 -3.86
CA ARG A 27 12.61 -7.52 -2.44
C ARG A 27 13.99 -6.91 -2.23
N GLN A 28 14.99 -7.35 -2.97
CA GLN A 28 16.34 -6.75 -2.92
C GLN A 28 16.29 -5.26 -3.28
N GLU A 29 15.57 -4.89 -4.34
CA GLU A 29 15.39 -3.49 -4.75
C GLU A 29 14.58 -2.70 -3.72
N MET A 30 13.50 -3.30 -3.21
CA MET A 30 12.64 -2.71 -2.19
C MET A 30 13.43 -2.32 -0.94
N TYR A 31 14.27 -3.22 -0.42
CA TYR A 31 15.02 -2.99 0.82
C TYR A 31 16.35 -2.30 0.62
N GLY A 32 17.03 -2.51 -0.50
CA GLY A 32 18.35 -1.96 -0.78
C GLY A 32 18.29 -0.53 -1.32
N TYR A 33 17.28 -0.20 -2.12
CA TYR A 33 17.25 1.06 -2.88
C TYR A 33 15.95 1.86 -2.71
N ILE A 34 14.80 1.25 -3.01
CA ILE A 34 13.54 1.98 -3.18
C ILE A 34 13.14 2.65 -1.87
N TYR A 35 13.00 1.88 -0.79
CA TYR A 35 12.56 2.39 0.53
C TYR A 35 13.72 2.61 1.50
N ASN A 36 14.96 2.45 1.05
CA ASN A 36 16.14 2.65 1.87
C ASN A 36 16.56 4.12 1.85
N ASP A 37 16.75 4.70 3.03
CA ASP A 37 17.34 6.02 3.18
C ASP A 37 18.87 5.90 3.10
N PRO A 38 19.55 6.43 2.07
CA PRO A 38 20.99 6.33 1.93
C PRO A 38 21.79 7.03 3.04
N LYS A 39 21.19 7.98 3.76
CA LYS A 39 21.85 8.69 4.87
C LYS A 39 21.81 7.89 6.16
N ASP A 40 20.71 7.18 6.40
CA ASP A 40 20.47 6.41 7.62
C ASP A 40 20.80 4.92 7.44
N THR A 41 20.90 4.46 6.20
CA THR A 41 21.10 3.05 5.83
C THR A 41 20.06 2.15 6.49
N ALA A 42 18.79 2.54 6.31
CA ALA A 42 17.66 1.91 6.95
C ALA A 42 16.38 2.02 6.11
N VAL A 43 15.46 1.09 6.35
CA VAL A 43 14.09 1.13 5.83
C VAL A 43 13.11 1.47 6.96
N TYR A 44 11.97 2.04 6.61
CA TYR A 44 10.92 2.41 7.55
C TYR A 44 9.66 1.59 7.29
N CYS A 45 9.23 0.82 8.30
CA CYS A 45 8.10 -0.09 8.17
C CYS A 45 6.79 0.67 7.91
N ILE A 46 6.02 0.25 6.90
CA ILE A 46 4.80 0.93 6.46
C ILE A 46 3.80 1.16 7.60
N TYR A 47 3.49 0.15 8.41
CA TYR A 47 2.44 0.24 9.43
C TYR A 47 2.86 0.86 10.76
N THR A 48 4.14 0.96 11.05
CA THR A 48 4.61 1.42 12.37
C THR A 48 5.56 2.60 12.32
N GLY A 49 6.21 2.82 11.17
CA GLY A 49 7.31 3.77 11.03
C GLY A 49 8.55 3.31 11.76
N PHE A 50 8.55 2.05 12.18
CA PHE A 50 9.67 1.47 12.86
C PHE A 50 10.86 1.41 11.90
N ARG A 51 11.97 1.99 12.33
CA ARG A 51 13.23 2.00 11.59
C ARG A 51 13.90 0.64 11.73
N MET A 52 14.31 0.07 10.61
CA MET A 52 15.07 -1.17 10.55
C MET A 52 16.37 -0.98 9.79
N ASP A 53 17.49 -1.32 10.43
CA ASP A 53 18.80 -1.30 9.78
C ASP A 53 18.80 -2.23 8.57
N CYS A 54 19.25 -1.69 7.43
CA CYS A 54 19.44 -2.43 6.20
C CYS A 54 20.42 -1.63 5.36
N ARG A 55 21.62 -2.17 5.09
CA ARG A 55 22.66 -1.42 4.37
C ARG A 55 22.14 -0.94 3.01
N TYR A 56 22.27 0.36 2.75
CA TYR A 56 21.87 0.95 1.47
C TYR A 56 22.64 0.31 0.31
N ASP A 57 21.93 0.07 -0.79
CA ASP A 57 22.40 -0.58 -2.02
C ASP A 57 23.01 -1.98 -1.80
N TRP A 58 22.74 -2.59 -0.64
CA TRP A 58 23.06 -3.98 -0.40
C TRP A 58 21.85 -4.81 -0.82
N MET A 59 21.96 -5.44 -2.00
CA MET A 59 20.93 -6.24 -2.65
C MET A 59 20.68 -7.58 -1.91
N ASP A 60 20.40 -7.50 -0.62
CA ASP A 60 20.14 -8.62 0.29
C ASP A 60 18.72 -8.52 0.85
N GLU A 61 17.88 -9.50 0.52
CA GLU A 61 16.51 -9.56 1.01
C GLU A 61 16.38 -9.97 2.49
N ASN A 62 17.51 -10.32 3.12
CA ASN A 62 17.64 -10.72 4.52
C ASN A 62 18.53 -9.77 5.33
N CYS A 63 18.70 -8.52 4.88
CA CYS A 63 19.51 -7.50 5.57
C CYS A 63 19.10 -7.24 7.03
N ASN A 64 17.88 -7.65 7.42
CA ASN A 64 17.37 -7.60 8.79
C ASN A 64 16.41 -8.78 9.07
N SER A 65 16.57 -9.47 10.20
CA SER A 65 15.78 -10.67 10.53
C SER A 65 14.31 -10.39 10.88
N ASP A 66 13.99 -9.17 11.31
CA ASP A 66 12.62 -8.78 11.67
C ASP A 66 11.86 -8.14 10.48
N LEU A 67 12.56 -7.92 9.36
CA LEU A 67 11.99 -7.27 8.18
C LEU A 67 11.19 -8.27 7.35
N ASN A 68 10.01 -7.85 6.92
CA ASN A 68 9.13 -8.63 6.07
C ASN A 68 8.64 -7.75 4.90
N CYS A 69 8.17 -8.39 3.84
CA CYS A 69 7.54 -7.76 2.68
C CYS A 69 6.04 -7.72 2.90
N GLU A 70 5.48 -6.52 2.97
CA GLU A 70 4.05 -6.30 2.94
C GLU A 70 3.57 -6.34 1.49
N HIS A 71 2.64 -7.24 1.20
CA HIS A 71 1.79 -7.14 0.02
C HIS A 71 0.54 -6.35 0.40
N THR A 72 0.47 -5.09 -0.04
CA THR A 72 -0.66 -4.21 0.30
C THR A 72 -1.97 -4.89 -0.06
N VAL A 73 -2.08 -5.49 -1.26
CA VAL A 73 -3.12 -6.48 -1.56
C VAL A 73 -2.57 -7.88 -1.20
N PRO A 74 -3.19 -8.64 -0.27
CA PRO A 74 -2.66 -9.90 0.24
C PRO A 74 -2.37 -10.91 -0.87
N GLN A 75 -1.17 -11.49 -0.82
CA GLN A 75 -0.74 -12.51 -1.78
C GLN A 75 -1.60 -13.78 -1.82
N SER A 76 -2.38 -14.04 -0.77
CA SER A 76 -3.36 -15.14 -0.74
C SER A 76 -4.47 -14.94 -1.77
N PHE A 77 -4.80 -13.70 -2.14
CA PHE A 77 -5.91 -13.41 -3.04
C PHE A 77 -5.60 -13.74 -4.50
N PHE A 78 -4.32 -13.76 -4.87
CA PHE A 78 -3.84 -14.01 -6.23
C PHE A 78 -2.92 -15.23 -6.32
N GLU A 79 -2.98 -16.14 -5.34
CA GLU A 79 -2.22 -17.38 -5.29
C GLU A 79 -0.70 -17.18 -5.44
N LYS A 80 -0.17 -16.03 -4.99
CA LYS A 80 1.26 -15.69 -5.09
C LYS A 80 1.82 -15.73 -6.52
N LYS A 81 0.97 -15.56 -7.54
CA LYS A 81 1.36 -15.63 -8.95
C LYS A 81 2.12 -14.39 -9.40
N ASP A 82 3.15 -14.59 -10.23
CA ASP A 82 3.72 -13.53 -11.03
C ASP A 82 2.73 -13.02 -12.09
N PRO A 83 2.77 -11.73 -12.47
CA PRO A 83 3.72 -10.71 -11.99
C PRO A 83 3.30 -10.05 -10.67
N MET A 84 2.12 -10.34 -10.11
CA MET A 84 1.58 -9.63 -8.96
C MET A 84 2.46 -9.75 -7.73
N ILE A 85 2.98 -10.96 -7.43
CA ILE A 85 3.81 -11.17 -6.24
C ILE A 85 5.06 -10.27 -6.22
N SER A 86 5.56 -9.86 -7.39
CA SER A 86 6.79 -9.08 -7.57
C SER A 86 6.56 -7.63 -8.01
N ASP A 87 5.30 -7.17 -8.13
CA ASP A 87 4.99 -5.79 -8.53
C ASP A 87 5.17 -4.80 -7.36
N MET A 88 6.27 -4.05 -7.35
CA MET A 88 6.67 -3.15 -6.26
C MET A 88 5.77 -1.92 -6.09
N HIS A 89 4.83 -1.65 -7.01
CA HIS A 89 3.82 -0.61 -6.79
C HIS A 89 2.92 -0.92 -5.59
N HIS A 90 2.81 -2.18 -5.17
CA HIS A 90 2.05 -2.60 -3.98
C HIS A 90 2.88 -3.30 -2.88
N LEU A 91 4.21 -3.38 -3.03
CA LEU A 91 5.10 -3.95 -2.01
C LEU A 91 5.65 -2.87 -1.08
N ARG A 92 5.71 -3.14 0.22
CA ARG A 92 6.30 -2.22 1.20
C ARG A 92 7.16 -2.97 2.24
N PRO A 93 8.22 -2.35 2.78
CA PRO A 93 8.91 -2.89 3.96
C PRO A 93 7.99 -2.84 5.17
N THR A 94 7.98 -3.90 5.98
CA THR A 94 7.14 -3.97 7.18
C THR A 94 7.81 -4.77 8.29
N TRP A 95 7.41 -4.52 9.53
CA TRP A 95 7.87 -5.31 10.66
C TRP A 95 7.13 -6.64 10.68
N HIS A 96 7.85 -7.75 10.80
CA HIS A 96 7.28 -9.10 10.76
C HIS A 96 6.06 -9.28 11.68
N SER A 97 6.12 -8.79 12.93
CA SER A 97 5.03 -8.98 13.90
C SER A 97 3.75 -8.23 13.50
N VAL A 98 3.86 -6.97 13.06
CA VAL A 98 2.68 -6.21 12.61
C VAL A 98 2.13 -6.74 11.29
N ASN A 99 2.99 -7.23 10.39
CA ASN A 99 2.54 -7.89 9.16
C ASN A 99 1.71 -9.15 9.48
N SER A 100 2.20 -9.96 10.43
CA SER A 100 1.46 -11.13 10.90
C SER A 100 0.13 -10.76 11.56
N ALA A 101 0.10 -9.68 12.36
CA ALA A 101 -1.14 -9.17 12.97
C ALA A 101 -2.14 -8.62 11.94
N ARG A 102 -1.63 -7.96 10.88
CA ARG A 102 -2.44 -7.42 9.77
C ARG A 102 -3.12 -8.54 8.96
N SER A 103 -2.47 -9.70 8.82
CA SER A 103 -2.99 -10.87 8.09
C SER A 103 -3.45 -10.51 6.66
N ASP A 104 -4.61 -10.99 6.25
CA ASP A 104 -5.36 -10.60 5.06
C ASP A 104 -6.60 -9.77 5.42
N TYR A 105 -6.63 -9.16 6.60
CA TYR A 105 -7.78 -8.38 7.04
C TYR A 105 -7.99 -7.17 6.12
N PRO A 106 -9.25 -6.87 5.75
CA PRO A 106 -9.55 -5.71 4.94
C PRO A 106 -9.13 -4.43 5.66
N PHE A 107 -8.68 -3.47 4.87
CA PHE A 107 -8.45 -2.13 5.37
C PHE A 107 -9.78 -1.44 5.65
N LYS A 108 -9.86 -0.70 6.76
CA LYS A 108 -11.07 0.02 7.14
C LYS A 108 -10.75 1.21 8.03
N THR A 109 -11.52 2.29 7.90
CA THR A 109 -11.58 3.31 8.95
C THR A 109 -12.34 2.76 10.15
N VAL A 110 -11.68 2.64 11.30
CA VAL A 110 -12.27 2.10 12.53
C VAL A 110 -12.36 3.21 13.58
N VAL A 111 -13.52 3.30 14.24
CA VAL A 111 -13.71 4.21 15.36
C VAL A 111 -12.95 3.71 16.59
N GLU A 112 -12.36 4.62 17.34
CA GLU A 112 -11.33 4.29 18.33
C GLU A 112 -11.78 3.34 19.44
N ASN A 113 -13.08 3.36 19.79
CA ASN A 113 -13.67 2.49 20.80
C ASN A 113 -13.85 1.03 20.36
N GLU A 114 -13.61 0.72 19.08
CA GLU A 114 -13.65 -0.63 18.54
C GLU A 114 -12.26 -1.28 18.43
N ILE A 115 -11.18 -0.50 18.57
CA ILE A 115 -9.79 -0.95 18.43
C ILE A 115 -9.34 -1.71 19.68
N ASP A 116 -8.74 -2.88 19.48
CA ASP A 116 -8.16 -3.72 20.53
C ASP A 116 -6.63 -3.65 20.57
N GLU A 117 -5.96 -3.38 19.45
CA GLU A 117 -4.50 -3.26 19.42
C GLU A 117 -4.03 -2.07 18.58
N TYR A 118 -3.11 -1.29 19.13
CA TYR A 118 -2.37 -0.24 18.45
C TYR A 118 -0.92 -0.69 18.26
N TRP A 119 -0.41 -0.57 17.03
CA TRP A 119 0.94 -0.98 16.63
C TRP A 119 1.75 0.25 16.18
N GLY A 120 2.86 0.52 16.88
CA GLY A 120 3.69 1.71 16.69
C GLY A 120 5.18 1.38 16.55
N ASN A 121 6.02 2.41 16.52
CA ASN A 121 7.47 2.26 16.32
C ASN A 121 8.23 1.77 17.57
N ASN A 122 7.54 1.50 18.68
CA ASN A 122 8.13 1.05 19.94
C ASN A 122 8.39 -0.47 19.99
N ARG A 123 8.37 -1.17 18.84
CA ARG A 123 8.53 -2.63 18.70
C ARG A 123 7.58 -3.45 19.58
N THR A 124 6.39 -2.92 19.87
CA THR A 124 5.32 -3.64 20.55
C THR A 124 3.97 -3.17 20.06
N HIS A 125 2.92 -3.87 20.47
CA HIS A 125 1.56 -3.36 20.44
C HIS A 125 1.12 -2.93 21.85
N GLN A 126 0.03 -2.18 21.92
CA GLN A 126 -0.64 -1.83 23.16
C GLN A 126 -2.15 -1.77 22.97
N THR A 127 -2.91 -2.06 24.03
CA THR A 127 -4.38 -2.00 24.00
C THR A 127 -4.93 -0.61 24.35
N LYS A 128 -4.14 0.16 25.12
CA LYS A 128 -4.51 1.53 25.48
C LYS A 128 -4.25 2.47 24.31
N LYS A 129 -5.23 3.33 24.02
CA LYS A 129 -5.10 4.38 23.00
C LYS A 129 -3.84 5.25 23.28
N PRO A 130 -2.90 5.35 22.33
CA PRO A 130 -1.77 6.27 22.41
C PRO A 130 -2.22 7.73 22.29
N LYS A 131 -1.37 8.66 22.75
CA LYS A 131 -1.68 10.11 22.65
C LYS A 131 -1.56 10.60 21.20
N ASP A 132 -0.62 10.05 20.47
CA ASP A 132 -0.23 10.36 19.10
C ASP A 132 -0.79 9.31 18.11
N VAL A 133 -2.08 8.99 18.25
CA VAL A 133 -2.75 7.86 17.58
C VAL A 133 -2.60 7.84 16.06
N GLU A 134 -2.41 9.00 15.43
CA GLU A 134 -2.13 9.16 14.00
C GLU A 134 -0.87 8.41 13.54
N ASN A 135 0.11 8.23 14.45
CA ASN A 135 1.37 7.52 14.23
C ASN A 135 1.27 6.02 14.51
N TRP A 136 0.07 5.51 14.82
CA TRP A 136 -0.16 4.10 15.12
C TRP A 136 -1.10 3.48 14.10
N SER A 137 -0.75 2.27 13.65
CA SER A 137 -1.73 1.43 12.97
C SER A 137 -2.56 0.70 14.01
N ALA A 138 -3.75 0.26 13.63
CA ALA A 138 -4.68 -0.35 14.54
C ALA A 138 -5.30 -1.62 13.97
N LEU A 139 -5.35 -2.66 14.80
CA LEU A 139 -6.15 -3.84 14.55
C LEU A 139 -7.52 -3.67 15.21
N HIS A 140 -8.56 -4.17 14.54
CA HIS A 140 -9.90 -4.24 15.10
C HIS A 140 -10.35 -5.70 15.12
N LYS A 141 -10.26 -6.31 16.30
CA LYS A 141 -10.80 -7.62 16.69
C LYS A 141 -10.49 -8.71 15.68
N ALA A 142 -9.28 -8.70 15.13
CA ALA A 142 -8.88 -9.65 14.09
C ALA A 142 -9.90 -9.70 12.91
N LYS A 143 -10.42 -8.54 12.50
CA LYS A 143 -11.43 -8.38 11.42
C LYS A 143 -11.07 -7.31 10.41
N SER A 144 -10.44 -6.22 10.83
CA SER A 144 -10.03 -5.15 9.94
C SER A 144 -8.78 -4.47 10.47
N PHE A 145 -8.01 -3.87 9.57
CA PHE A 145 -6.79 -3.15 9.90
C PHE A 145 -6.90 -1.69 9.45
N MET A 146 -6.50 -0.75 10.29
CA MET A 146 -6.45 0.67 9.95
C MET A 146 -4.98 1.12 9.93
N PRO A 147 -4.43 1.49 8.77
CA PRO A 147 -3.09 2.03 8.69
C PRO A 147 -2.96 3.34 9.47
N ARG A 148 -1.72 3.66 9.84
CA ARG A 148 -1.28 4.99 10.27
C ARG A 148 -1.73 6.05 9.28
N GLU A 149 -2.03 7.24 9.79
CA GLU A 149 -2.65 8.31 9.01
C GLU A 149 -1.82 8.68 7.77
N ILE A 150 -0.51 8.90 7.94
CA ILE A 150 0.41 9.27 6.84
C ILE A 150 0.56 8.17 5.76
N GLN A 151 0.10 6.93 6.01
CA GLN A 151 0.14 5.84 5.04
C GLN A 151 -1.17 5.62 4.29
N ARG A 152 -2.30 6.14 4.78
CA ARG A 152 -3.62 5.81 4.25
C ARG A 152 -3.76 6.12 2.76
N GLY A 153 -3.24 7.27 2.32
CA GLY A 153 -3.22 7.64 0.90
C GLY A 153 -2.37 6.71 0.05
N ASP A 154 -1.17 6.35 0.50
CA ASP A 154 -0.30 5.41 -0.23
C ASP A 154 -0.92 4.01 -0.31
N THR A 155 -1.55 3.54 0.77
CA THR A 155 -2.35 2.31 0.77
C THR A 155 -3.49 2.40 -0.24
N ALA A 156 -4.26 3.49 -0.25
CA ALA A 156 -5.37 3.68 -1.19
C ALA A 156 -4.89 3.64 -2.65
N ARG A 157 -3.80 4.32 -2.98
CA ARG A 157 -3.23 4.36 -4.33
C ARG A 157 -2.62 3.04 -4.77
N ALA A 158 -1.99 2.29 -3.87
CA ALA A 158 -1.49 0.94 -4.15
C ALA A 158 -2.64 -0.04 -4.46
N VAL A 159 -3.75 0.06 -3.72
CA VAL A 159 -4.96 -0.75 -3.96
C VAL A 159 -5.65 -0.36 -5.27
N ALA A 160 -5.86 0.94 -5.51
CA ALA A 160 -6.42 1.45 -6.75
C ALA A 160 -5.59 1.01 -7.97
N TYR A 161 -4.27 1.11 -7.87
CA TYR A 161 -3.37 0.57 -8.89
C TYR A 161 -3.57 -0.92 -9.12
N PHE A 162 -3.53 -1.73 -8.06
CA PHE A 162 -3.60 -3.18 -8.19
C PHE A 162 -4.91 -3.63 -8.85
N TYR A 163 -6.05 -3.10 -8.41
CA TYR A 163 -7.36 -3.46 -8.97
C TYR A 163 -7.60 -2.88 -10.37
N CYS A 164 -6.84 -1.86 -10.79
CA CYS A 164 -6.84 -1.39 -12.17
C CYS A 164 -5.97 -2.29 -13.07
N ARG A 165 -4.76 -2.61 -12.62
CA ARG A 165 -3.78 -3.44 -13.34
C ARG A 165 -4.22 -4.91 -13.45
N TYR A 166 -4.72 -5.46 -12.36
CA TYR A 166 -5.10 -6.86 -12.15
C TYR A 166 -6.57 -6.99 -11.72
N PRO A 167 -7.53 -6.58 -12.57
CA PRO A 167 -8.94 -6.41 -12.17
C PRO A 167 -9.67 -7.71 -11.81
N THR A 168 -9.12 -8.87 -12.13
CA THR A 168 -9.79 -10.17 -11.93
C THR A 168 -9.04 -11.09 -10.98
N GLN A 169 -7.84 -10.71 -10.53
CA GLN A 169 -6.92 -11.61 -9.84
C GLN A 169 -7.07 -11.60 -8.31
N ALA A 170 -7.74 -10.60 -7.72
CA ALA A 170 -7.94 -10.49 -6.27
C ALA A 170 -9.43 -10.28 -5.89
N GLY A 171 -10.31 -10.91 -6.67
CA GLY A 171 -11.77 -10.77 -6.52
C GLY A 171 -12.27 -9.35 -6.79
N GLU A 172 -13.46 -9.04 -6.29
CA GLU A 172 -14.06 -7.70 -6.41
C GLU A 172 -13.67 -6.85 -5.19
N ILE A 173 -13.03 -5.70 -5.43
CA ILE A 173 -12.48 -4.81 -4.38
C ILE A 173 -13.44 -4.54 -3.21
N TYR A 174 -14.70 -4.27 -3.52
CA TYR A 174 -15.74 -3.92 -2.53
C TYR A 174 -16.25 -5.11 -1.71
N LYS A 175 -15.88 -6.34 -2.08
CA LYS A 175 -16.18 -7.56 -1.33
C LYS A 175 -14.99 -8.06 -0.51
N THR A 176 -13.77 -7.77 -0.95
CA THR A 176 -12.59 -8.49 -0.47
C THR A 176 -11.68 -7.65 0.42
N PHE A 177 -11.48 -6.36 0.11
CA PHE A 177 -10.22 -5.74 0.52
C PHE A 177 -10.31 -4.37 1.18
N LEU A 178 -11.09 -3.44 0.63
CA LEU A 178 -11.23 -2.09 1.15
C LEU A 178 -12.56 -1.49 0.66
N ASN A 179 -13.26 -0.79 1.54
CA ASN A 179 -14.42 -0.01 1.14
C ASN A 179 -13.97 1.12 0.19
N VAL A 180 -14.61 1.24 -0.98
CA VAL A 180 -14.21 2.24 -1.99
C VAL A 180 -14.37 3.68 -1.49
N ASP A 181 -15.37 3.96 -0.65
CA ASP A 181 -15.53 5.29 -0.05
C ASP A 181 -14.37 5.61 0.92
N ASP A 182 -13.95 4.64 1.75
CA ASP A 182 -12.76 4.78 2.60
C ASP A 182 -11.49 4.99 1.76
N MET A 183 -11.33 4.25 0.67
CA MET A 183 -10.19 4.39 -0.26
C MET A 183 -10.10 5.79 -0.85
N ILE A 184 -11.24 6.35 -1.29
CA ILE A 184 -11.30 7.70 -1.85
C ILE A 184 -11.06 8.74 -0.76
N ASP A 185 -11.68 8.59 0.41
CA ASP A 185 -11.49 9.48 1.56
C ASP A 185 -10.00 9.55 1.96
N TRP A 186 -9.32 8.42 1.97
CA TRP A 186 -7.90 8.34 2.31
C TRP A 186 -6.99 8.99 1.26
N ASP A 187 -7.27 8.81 -0.03
CA ASP A 187 -6.48 9.45 -1.10
C ASP A 187 -6.66 10.98 -1.10
N GLU A 188 -7.89 11.46 -0.97
CA GLU A 188 -8.21 12.89 -0.97
C GLU A 188 -7.62 13.63 0.24
N ALA A 189 -7.59 12.98 1.41
CA ALA A 189 -7.04 13.51 2.64
C ALA A 189 -5.49 13.47 2.68
N HIS A 190 -4.87 12.51 1.99
CA HIS A 190 -3.44 12.24 2.10
C HIS A 190 -2.77 12.11 0.72
N ALA A 191 -2.42 13.26 0.14
CA ALA A 191 -1.57 13.33 -1.06
C ALA A 191 -0.19 12.66 -0.80
N PRO A 192 0.51 12.17 -1.84
CA PRO A 192 1.87 11.67 -1.68
C PRO A 192 2.77 12.71 -1.02
N THR A 193 3.52 12.30 -0.01
CA THR A 193 4.64 13.12 0.48
C THR A 193 5.78 13.11 -0.52
N ASP A 194 6.70 14.08 -0.45
CA ASP A 194 7.89 14.11 -1.31
C ASP A 194 8.69 12.80 -1.25
N LEU A 195 8.78 12.19 -0.05
CA LEU A 195 9.44 10.91 0.14
C LEU A 195 8.69 9.78 -0.59
N GLN A 196 7.36 9.69 -0.43
CA GLN A 196 6.54 8.68 -1.10
C GLN A 196 6.61 8.82 -2.63
N TYR A 197 6.58 10.05 -3.14
CA TYR A 197 6.70 10.31 -4.56
C TYR A 197 8.09 9.95 -5.10
N ALA A 198 9.16 10.25 -4.35
CA ALA A 198 10.51 9.83 -4.71
C ALA A 198 10.66 8.29 -4.73
N GLN A 199 10.08 7.59 -3.75
CA GLN A 199 10.05 6.12 -3.71
C GLN A 199 9.27 5.55 -4.89
N TYR A 200 8.13 6.15 -5.25
CA TYR A 200 7.39 5.83 -6.46
C TYR A 200 8.25 5.96 -7.73
N LEU A 201 8.98 7.06 -7.89
CA LEU A 201 9.86 7.24 -9.05
C LEU A 201 10.97 6.19 -9.12
N ARG A 202 11.51 5.74 -7.98
CA ARG A 202 12.47 4.61 -7.94
C ARG A 202 11.82 3.28 -8.38
N VAL A 203 10.55 3.05 -8.04
CA VAL A 203 9.81 1.89 -8.59
C VAL A 203 9.71 2.01 -10.12
N VAL A 204 9.37 3.18 -10.66
CA VAL A 204 9.30 3.42 -12.11
C VAL A 204 10.65 3.21 -12.79
N GLU A 205 11.74 3.70 -12.18
CA GLU A 205 13.11 3.49 -12.67
C GLU A 205 13.42 2.00 -12.84
N ILE A 206 13.01 1.17 -11.88
CA ILE A 206 13.38 -0.24 -11.81
C ILE A 206 12.41 -1.15 -12.60
N GLN A 207 11.10 -0.89 -12.55
CA GLN A 207 10.07 -1.69 -13.24
C GLN A 207 9.59 -1.12 -14.56
N GLY A 208 9.89 0.14 -14.86
CA GLY A 208 9.46 0.85 -16.06
C GLY A 208 8.02 1.38 -16.03
N ASN A 209 7.08 0.61 -15.49
CA ASN A 209 5.67 0.98 -15.51
C ASN A 209 5.28 1.96 -14.40
N ARG A 210 4.22 2.73 -14.66
CA ARG A 210 3.76 3.83 -13.81
C ARG A 210 2.48 3.46 -13.05
N ASN A 211 2.37 4.01 -11.85
CA ASN A 211 1.13 4.04 -11.07
C ASN A 211 0.51 5.43 -11.22
N PRO A 212 -0.49 5.62 -12.10
CA PRO A 212 -1.05 6.94 -12.38
C PRO A 212 -1.71 7.58 -11.17
N PHE A 213 -2.12 6.79 -10.17
CA PHE A 213 -2.72 7.30 -8.94
C PHE A 213 -1.72 8.06 -8.07
N GLN A 214 -0.41 7.82 -8.23
CA GLN A 214 0.64 8.62 -7.57
C GLN A 214 0.90 9.97 -8.26
N GLU A 215 0.35 10.19 -9.46
CA GLU A 215 0.70 11.32 -10.33
C GLU A 215 -0.41 12.35 -10.46
N GLU A 216 -1.66 11.91 -10.37
CA GLU A 216 -2.83 12.75 -10.55
C GLU A 216 -3.74 12.70 -9.32
N ARG A 217 -3.83 13.82 -8.60
CA ARG A 217 -4.75 13.98 -7.47
C ARG A 217 -6.21 13.85 -7.96
N GLY A 218 -7.03 13.15 -7.18
CA GLY A 218 -8.44 12.92 -7.50
C GLY A 218 -8.67 11.84 -8.56
N LEU A 219 -7.60 11.23 -9.11
CA LEU A 219 -7.73 10.13 -10.07
C LEU A 219 -8.36 8.89 -9.42
N VAL A 220 -8.07 8.59 -8.15
CA VAL A 220 -8.72 7.47 -7.44
C VAL A 220 -10.23 7.68 -7.44
N ALA A 221 -10.69 8.87 -7.06
CA ALA A 221 -12.11 9.20 -7.02
C ALA A 221 -12.77 9.11 -8.41
N ARG A 222 -12.16 9.73 -9.44
CA ARG A 222 -12.66 9.68 -10.82
C ARG A 222 -12.66 8.27 -11.40
N ALA A 223 -11.66 7.46 -11.08
CA ALA A 223 -11.55 6.09 -11.59
C ALA A 223 -12.48 5.13 -10.89
N TYR A 224 -12.89 5.37 -9.64
CA TYR A 224 -13.71 4.44 -8.84
C TYR A 224 -15.12 4.95 -8.51
N CYS A 225 -15.52 6.08 -9.10
CA CYS A 225 -16.81 6.74 -8.84
C CYS A 225 -18.06 5.91 -9.13
N ASP A 226 -17.99 4.87 -9.96
CA ASP A 226 -19.09 3.94 -10.27
C ASP A 226 -19.27 2.86 -9.19
N LEU A 227 -18.29 2.71 -8.31
CA LEU A 227 -18.30 1.80 -7.17
C LEU A 227 -18.47 2.54 -5.83
N SER A 228 -18.49 3.87 -5.86
CA SER A 228 -18.65 4.73 -4.69
C SER A 228 -20.10 5.21 -4.56
N LYS A 229 -20.63 5.18 -3.33
CA LYS A 229 -21.94 5.80 -3.03
C LYS A 229 -21.78 7.28 -2.70
N LYS A 230 -20.65 7.65 -2.09
CA LYS A 230 -20.35 9.01 -1.64
C LYS A 230 -19.84 9.91 -2.78
N TYR A 231 -19.13 9.34 -3.74
CA TYR A 231 -18.47 10.04 -4.87
C TYR A 231 -18.96 9.52 -6.23
N PRO A 232 -20.24 9.72 -6.59
CA PRO A 232 -20.79 9.20 -7.83
C PRO A 232 -20.15 9.86 -9.06
N CYS A 233 -20.11 9.13 -10.19
CA CYS A 233 -19.48 9.65 -11.42
C CYS A 233 -20.09 10.94 -11.98
N SER A 234 -21.32 11.28 -11.58
CA SER A 234 -21.93 12.58 -11.90
C SER A 234 -21.14 13.78 -11.39
N ASN A 235 -20.29 13.61 -10.39
CA ASN A 235 -19.45 14.69 -9.83
C ASN A 235 -18.27 15.06 -10.73
N TYR A 236 -17.96 14.24 -11.74
CA TYR A 236 -16.78 14.38 -12.61
C TYR A 236 -17.15 14.54 -14.09
N LYS A 237 -18.38 15.00 -14.36
CA LYS A 237 -18.89 15.33 -15.69
C LYS A 237 -18.43 16.70 -16.15
#